data_AF-A0A5S3YLH5-F1
#
_entry.id   AF-A0A5S3YLH5-F1
#
_cell.length_a   1.000
_cell.length_b   1.000
_cell.length_c   1.000
_cell.angle_alpha   90.00
_cell.angle_beta   90.00
_cell.angle_gamma   90.00
#
_symmetry.space_group_name_H-M   'P 1'
#
loop_
_entity.id
_entity.type
_entity.pdbx_description
1 polymer ?
#
loop_
_entity_poly.entity_id
_entity_poly.type
_entity_poly.pdbx_seq_one_letter_code
_entity_poly.pdbx_strand_id
1 'polypeptide(L)'
;AALLLNIVLSPILITGVGIFNGMGVAGAGFASSLAACSAVVMGIMYIKRTPNILKLNKQKVTPNAPILKSLLKIGGPAGSEFMLTFLYMA
;
A
#
# COMPACT_ATOMS: atom_id res chain seq x y z
N ALA A 1 3.34 12.00 2.26
CA ALA A 1 4.28 11.91 1.12
C ALA A 1 3.67 11.14 -0.06
N ALA A 2 3.33 9.85 0.11
CA ALA A 2 2.70 9.06 -0.96
C ALA A 2 1.42 9.69 -1.53
N LEU A 3 0.56 10.27 -0.67
CA LEU A 3 -0.64 11.00 -1.13
C LEU A 3 -0.29 12.19 -2.05
N LEU A 4 0.69 13.01 -1.67
CA LEU A 4 1.15 14.13 -2.48
C LEU A 4 1.74 13.64 -3.81
N LEU A 5 2.49 12.54 -3.76
CA LEU A 5 3.02 11.90 -4.96
C LEU A 5 1.88 11.45 -5.88
N ASN A 6 0.83 10.83 -5.36
CA ASN A 6 -0.33 10.41 -6.15
C ASN A 6 -1.07 11.62 -6.77
N ILE A 7 -1.30 12.67 -5.99
CA ILE A 7 -1.98 13.90 -6.44
C ILE A 7 -1.21 14.58 -7.58
N VAL A 8 0.13 14.56 -7.53
CA VAL A 8 0.96 15.15 -8.58
C VAL A 8 1.06 14.25 -9.80
N LEU A 9 1.23 12.94 -9.61
CA LEU A 9 1.41 11.99 -10.72
C LEU A 9 0.11 11.71 -11.49
N SER A 10 -1.04 11.74 -10.81
CA SER A 10 -2.34 11.48 -11.42
C SER A 10 -2.62 12.38 -12.63
N PRO A 11 -2.60 13.73 -12.54
CA PRO A 11 -2.85 14.58 -13.71
C PRO A 11 -1.79 14.37 -14.81
N ILE A 12 -0.52 14.20 -14.45
CA ILE A 12 0.56 13.98 -15.43
C ILE A 12 0.32 12.71 -16.26
N LEU A 13 -0.12 11.63 -15.62
CA LEU A 13 -0.30 10.32 -16.27
C LEU A 13 -1.71 10.13 -16.87
N ILE A 14 -2.74 10.73 -16.28
CA ILE A 14 -4.12 10.60 -16.75
C ILE A 14 -4.34 11.47 -17.98
N THR A 15 -4.17 12.79 -17.85
CA THR A 15 -4.43 13.73 -18.95
C THR A 15 -3.26 13.84 -19.91
N GLY A 16 -2.06 13.41 -19.48
CA GLY A 16 -0.83 13.58 -20.25
C GLY A 16 -0.34 15.03 -20.14
N VAL A 17 0.79 15.23 -19.47
CA VAL A 17 1.44 16.54 -19.38
C VAL A 17 2.89 16.41 -19.87
N GLY A 18 3.28 17.21 -20.86
CA GLY A 18 4.63 17.21 -21.44
C GLY A 18 4.84 16.08 -22.45
N ILE A 19 5.83 15.21 -22.21
CA ILE A 19 6.28 14.12 -23.11
C ILE A 19 5.39 12.87 -23.03
N PHE A 20 4.50 12.80 -22.05
CA PHE A 20 3.65 11.65 -21.79
C PHE A 20 2.30 11.81 -22.47
N ASN A 21 1.93 10.85 -23.31
CA ASN A 21 0.57 10.74 -23.82
C ASN A 21 -0.37 10.36 -22.66
N GLY A 22 -1.57 10.95 -22.62
CA GLY A 22 -2.55 10.64 -21.58
C GLY A 22 -2.95 9.17 -21.59
N MET A 23 -2.60 8.45 -20.51
CA MET A 23 -2.88 7.02 -20.37
C MET A 23 -4.28 6.77 -19.78
N GLY A 24 -5.03 7.82 -19.43
CA GLY A 24 -6.38 7.72 -18.86
C GLY A 24 -6.40 6.87 -17.59
N VAL A 25 -7.28 5.86 -17.57
CA VAL A 25 -7.46 4.95 -16.41
C VAL A 25 -6.18 4.17 -16.09
N ALA A 26 -5.40 3.78 -17.09
CA ALA A 26 -4.12 3.11 -16.86
C ALA A 26 -3.11 4.03 -16.15
N GLY A 27 -3.16 5.34 -16.43
CA GLY A 27 -2.36 6.36 -15.75
C GLY A 27 -2.74 6.53 -14.28
N ALA A 28 -4.04 6.49 -13.96
CA ALA A 28 -4.52 6.54 -12.57
C ALA A 28 -4.04 5.33 -11.74
N GLY A 29 -4.09 4.13 -12.34
CA GLY A 29 -3.54 2.91 -11.73
C GLY A 29 -2.04 3.02 -11.48
N PHE A 30 -1.28 3.46 -12.49
CA PHE A 30 0.17 3.58 -12.38
C PHE A 30 0.62 4.63 -11.33
N ALA A 31 -0.04 5.80 -11.30
CA ALA A 31 0.19 6.82 -10.27
C ALA A 31 -0.02 6.26 -8.86
N SER A 32 -1.11 5.52 -8.67
CA SER A 32 -1.45 4.90 -7.37
C SER A 32 -0.48 3.81 -6.97
N SER A 33 -0.04 2.97 -7.90
CA SER A 33 1.00 1.95 -7.64
C SER A 33 2.33 2.60 -7.24
N LEU A 34 2.75 3.66 -7.92
CA LEU A 34 4.01 4.34 -7.60
C LEU A 34 3.94 5.05 -6.24
N ALA A 35 2.81 5.68 -5.93
CA ALA A 35 2.55 6.25 -4.62
C ALA A 35 2.59 5.18 -3.51
N ALA A 36 1.92 4.04 -3.70
CA ALA A 36 1.94 2.93 -2.75
C ALA A 36 3.36 2.37 -2.54
N CYS A 37 4.12 2.16 -3.62
CA CYS A 37 5.53 1.77 -3.54
C CYS A 37 6.36 2.75 -2.71
N SER A 38 6.17 4.06 -2.91
CA SER A 38 6.88 5.07 -2.12
C SER A 38 6.53 4.99 -0.62
N ALA A 39 5.26 4.73 -0.28
CA ALA A 39 4.82 4.55 1.10
C ALA A 39 5.50 3.34 1.76
N VAL A 40 5.57 2.21 1.05
CA VAL A 40 6.23 0.98 1.53
C VAL A 40 7.71 1.24 1.79
N VAL A 41 8.41 1.87 0.84
CA VAL A 41 9.83 2.20 0.99
C VAL A 41 10.06 3.11 2.21
N MET A 42 9.25 4.16 2.37
CA MET A 42 9.34 5.06 3.52
C MET A 42 9.04 4.35 4.83
N GLY A 43 8.04 3.47 4.88
CA GLY A 43 7.71 2.67 6.06
C GLY A 43 8.86 1.75 6.47
N ILE A 44 9.48 1.06 5.51
CA ILE A 44 10.65 0.22 5.75
C ILE A 44 11.83 1.06 6.28
N MET A 45 12.08 2.22 5.67
CA MET A 45 13.15 3.13 6.13
C MET A 45 12.89 3.64 7.54
N TYR A 46 11.64 3.97 7.87
CA TYR A 46 11.24 4.43 9.20
C TYR A 46 11.50 3.35 10.25
N ILE A 47 11.04 2.11 10.01
CA ILE A 47 11.24 0.99 10.94
C ILE A 47 12.74 0.70 11.15
N LYS A 48 13.55 0.78 10.08
CA LYS A 48 15.01 0.59 10.19
C LYS A 48 15.72 1.70 10.98
N ARG A 49 15.24 2.94 10.89
CA ARG A 49 15.86 4.10 11.56
C ARG A 49 15.49 4.23 13.03
N THR A 50 14.40 3.61 13.48
CA THR A 50 13.96 3.73 14.88
C THR A 50 14.18 2.42 15.64
N PRO A 51 15.38 2.21 16.21
CA PRO A 51 15.77 0.93 16.83
C PRO A 51 14.95 0.53 18.06
N ASN A 52 14.20 1.47 18.65
CA ASN A 52 13.35 1.21 19.82
C ASN A 52 11.92 0.75 19.51
N ILE A 53 11.45 0.81 18.25
CA ILE A 53 10.08 0.40 17.92
C ILE A 53 10.00 -1.09 17.56
N LEU A 54 11.01 -1.62 16.85
CA LEU A 54 11.01 -3.00 16.38
C LEU A 54 12.45 -3.53 16.21
N LYS A 55 12.86 -4.47 17.05
CA LYS A 55 14.09 -5.26 16.84
C LYS A 55 13.83 -6.33 15.79
N LEU A 56 13.90 -5.96 14.52
CA LEU A 56 13.76 -6.88 13.40
C LEU A 56 14.96 -7.83 13.33
N ASN A 57 14.83 -9.03 13.89
CA ASN A 57 15.80 -10.09 13.66
C ASN A 57 15.44 -10.87 12.39
N LYS A 58 16.10 -10.54 11.28
CA LYS A 58 15.88 -11.19 9.98
C LYS A 58 16.10 -12.71 10.02
N GLN A 59 16.92 -13.22 10.95
CA GLN A 59 17.17 -14.65 11.10
C GLN A 59 16.01 -15.42 11.75
N LYS A 60 15.05 -14.71 12.37
CA LYS A 60 13.87 -15.31 13.02
C LYS A 60 12.59 -15.20 12.18
N VAL A 61 12.68 -14.72 10.94
CA VAL A 61 11.52 -14.67 10.03
C VAL A 61 11.27 -16.08 9.50
N THR A 62 10.43 -16.83 10.20
CA THR A 62 10.02 -18.18 9.79
C THR A 62 8.52 -18.21 9.47
N PRO A 63 8.10 -18.91 8.40
CA PRO A 63 6.69 -19.10 8.12
C PRO A 63 6.08 -19.99 9.20
N ASN A 64 5.28 -19.40 10.09
CA ASN A 64 4.60 -20.08 11.18
C ASN A 64 3.10 -20.16 10.86
N ALA A 65 2.65 -21.32 10.40
CA ALA A 65 1.25 -21.57 10.04
C ALA A 65 0.25 -21.27 11.17
N PRO A 66 0.49 -21.65 12.45
CA PRO A 66 -0.38 -21.25 13.56
C PRO A 66 -0.54 -19.72 13.69
N ILE A 67 0.56 -18.96 13.58
CA ILE A 67 0.54 -17.49 13.64
C ILE A 67 -0.25 -16.93 12.44
N LEU A 68 0.00 -17.44 11.24
CA LEU A 68 -0.72 -17.01 10.04
C LEU A 68 -2.23 -17.26 10.17
N LYS A 69 -2.64 -18.41 10.71
CA LYS A 69 -4.05 -18.73 10.98
C LYS A 69 -4.67 -17.77 12.00
N SER A 70 -3.91 -17.38 13.03
CA SER A 70 -4.35 -16.38 14.01
C SER A 70 -4.54 -15.00 13.37
N LEU A 71 -3.60 -14.57 12.53
CA LEU A 71 -3.71 -13.32 11.76
C LEU A 71 -4.94 -13.32 10.84
N LEU A 72 -5.19 -14.43 10.14
CA LEU A 72 -6.39 -14.58 9.29
C LEU A 72 -7.69 -14.63 10.10
N LYS A 73 -7.68 -15.21 11.30
CA LYS A 73 -8.87 -15.23 12.18
C LYS A 73 -9.26 -13.83 12.66
N ILE A 74 -8.29 -12.92 12.79
CA ILE A 74 -8.52 -11.53 13.21
C ILE A 74 -8.79 -10.64 11.99
N GLY A 75 -7.96 -10.76 10.95
CA GLY A 75 -8.06 -9.95 9.74
C GLY A 75 -9.21 -10.35 8.83
N GLY A 76 -9.63 -11.62 8.84
CA GLY A 76 -10.76 -12.12 8.07
C GLY A 76 -12.06 -11.37 8.39
N PRO A 77 -12.52 -11.35 9.65
CA PRO A 77 -13.71 -10.59 10.06
C PRO A 77 -13.60 -9.10 9.74
N ALA A 78 -12.45 -8.47 10.01
CA ALA A 78 -12.25 -7.05 9.71
C ALA A 78 -12.32 -6.76 8.20
N GLY A 79 -11.69 -7.59 7.37
CA GLY A 79 -11.76 -7.49 5.91
C GLY A 79 -13.17 -7.75 5.38
N SER A 80 -13.88 -8.73 5.95
CA SER A 80 -15.28 -9.00 5.63
C SER A 80 -16.17 -7.82 5.95
N GLU A 81 -15.95 -7.11 7.07
CA GLU A 81 -16.69 -5.90 7.40
C GLU A 81 -16.51 -4.84 6.33
N PHE A 82 -15.26 -4.52 5.93
CA PHE A 82 -15.01 -3.57 4.85
C PHE A 82 -15.63 -4.00 3.51
N MET A 83 -15.61 -5.30 3.20
CA MET A 83 -16.24 -5.84 1.99
C MET A 83 -17.77 -5.68 2.04
N LEU A 84 -18.40 -5.97 3.18
CA LEU A 84 -19.84 -5.78 3.37
C LEU A 84 -20.22 -4.29 3.30
N THR A 85 -19.41 -3.41 3.90
CA THR A 85 -19.61 -1.96 3.79
C THR A 85 -19.52 -1.49 2.34
N PHE A 86 -18.54 -1.97 1.58
CA PHE A 86 -18.41 -1.66 0.15
C PHE A 86 -19.66 -2.11 -0.62
N LEU A 87 -20.13 -3.34 -0.42
CA LEU A 87 -21.32 -3.86 -1.08
C LEU A 87 -22.61 -3.13 -0.67
N TYR A 88 -22.66 -2.61 0.55
CA TYR A 88 -23.80 -1.83 1.04
C TYR A 88 -23.82 -0.41 0.46
N MET A 89 -22.65 0.20 0.25
CA MET A 89 -22.51 1.57 -0.26
C MET A 89 -22.41 1.67 -1.80
N ALA A 90 -22.11 0.56 -2.48
CA ALA A 90 -22.03 0.45 -3.93
C ALA A 90 -23.43 0.36 -4.56
#